data_AF-A0A9X9LF25-F1
#
_entry.id   AF-A0A9X9LF25-F1
#
_cell.length_a   1.000
_cell.length_b   1.000
_cell.length_c   1.000
_cell.angle_alpha   90.00
_cell.angle_beta   90.00
_cell.angle_gamma   90.00
#
_symmetry.space_group_name_H-M   'P 1'
#
loop_
_entity.id
_entity.type
_entity.pdbx_description
1 polymer ?
#
loop_
_entity_poly.entity_id
_entity_poly.type
_entity_poly.pdbx_seq_one_letter_code
_entity_poly.pdbx_strand_id
1 'polypeptide(L)'
;FNDVIVGSPLENQNSGAVYIYNGHEGTIRTRYSQKILGSDGAFRSQLQYFGRSLDGYGDLNGDSITDVSIGAFGQVVQLWSQSIADVSVDASFTPEKITLFNKNADIKLTLCFSAKFRPPKQNDQVAIVYNITIDADLYSSRVTSRGLFKENNERCLQKNMLVSQAQSCTEYTIHIQKPSDVVSSLNLCVNISLENPGTSPALEAYSEKAKVFSIPFYKECGDDGVCISDLVLDVQQLSAAQDQLFIVSNQNRRLTFSVTLKNKRESAYNTRIVVDFSENLFFASWSMPVDGTEVTCQIASSQKTVTCDVGYPALKREQQVTFTINFDFNLQNLQNQASVSFQALSESQEESKADNLVNFKIPLRYDADIHITRSTNINFYEVSSDGNVPSIVHSFEDIGPKFIFSIKVTTGSVPVSMASVTIHIPQDTKGQNPLMYLTGVHTDQAGDISCNAEINPLKIGHTSPSVSFKNENFRNIKELNCRAASCSNVTCWLKDLQVKGEYFLNVSTRIWNGTFAASTFQTVQLTASAEIDTYNPQIYVIEENTVTMPIMIMKPHEKAEVPTGVIVGSVIAGILLLLALVAVLWKLGFFKRKYEKMSKNADEIDETTELNS
;
A
#
# COMPACT_ATOMS: atom_id res chain seq x y z
N PHE A 1 57.22 9.47 43.67
CA PHE A 1 58.48 8.81 43.30
C PHE A 1 59.47 9.90 42.91
N ASN A 2 60.77 9.61 42.90
CA ASN A 2 61.72 10.55 42.33
C ASN A 2 61.63 10.50 40.80
N ASP A 3 61.77 11.66 40.17
CA ASP A 3 61.71 11.84 38.73
C ASP A 3 63.13 12.10 38.18
N VAL A 4 63.32 11.92 36.87
CA VAL A 4 64.62 12.09 36.21
C VAL A 4 64.50 13.06 35.04
N ILE A 5 65.51 13.91 34.90
CA ILE A 5 65.63 14.85 33.78
C ILE A 5 66.82 14.43 32.94
N VAL A 6 66.62 14.31 31.63
CA VAL A 6 67.63 13.86 30.67
C VAL A 6 67.87 14.97 29.65
N GLY A 7 69.12 15.40 29.53
CA GLY A 7 69.55 16.44 28.59
C GLY A 7 69.94 15.85 27.24
N SER A 8 69.56 16.55 26.17
CA SER A 8 69.87 16.21 24.77
C SER A 8 70.45 17.46 24.08
N PRO A 9 71.69 17.88 24.42
CA PRO A 9 72.22 19.19 24.04
C PRO A 9 72.48 19.38 22.54
N LEU A 10 72.60 18.30 21.77
CA LEU A 10 72.84 18.37 20.32
C LEU A 10 71.55 18.31 19.49
N GLU A 11 70.40 18.19 20.14
CA GLU A 11 69.11 18.10 19.44
C GLU A 11 68.73 19.41 18.76
N ASN A 12 67.88 19.32 17.72
CA ASN A 12 67.34 20.47 16.99
C ASN A 12 68.42 21.46 16.55
N GLN A 13 69.38 20.99 15.74
CA GLN A 13 70.48 21.81 15.20
C GLN A 13 71.33 22.48 16.29
N ASN A 14 71.75 21.69 17.29
CA ASN A 14 72.51 22.15 18.46
C ASN A 14 71.77 23.14 19.37
N SER A 15 70.45 23.35 19.19
CA SER A 15 69.69 24.17 20.12
C SER A 15 69.55 23.49 21.48
N GLY A 16 69.42 22.16 21.48
CA GLY A 16 69.32 21.32 22.65
C GLY A 16 67.88 21.16 23.16
N ALA A 17 67.68 20.16 24.01
CA ALA A 17 66.41 19.86 24.65
C ALA A 17 66.62 19.19 26.02
N VAL A 18 65.58 19.23 26.86
CA VAL A 18 65.50 18.38 28.06
C VAL A 18 64.19 17.59 28.06
N TYR A 19 64.26 16.39 28.61
CA TYR A 19 63.13 15.47 28.76
C TYR A 19 62.93 15.16 30.23
N ILE A 20 61.68 15.21 30.69
CA ILE A 20 61.29 14.86 32.05
C ILE A 20 60.62 13.49 32.02
N TYR A 21 61.13 12.57 32.84
CA TYR A 21 60.61 11.22 33.00
C TYR A 21 60.16 11.02 34.45
N ASN A 22 58.88 10.74 34.65
CA ASN A 22 58.38 10.48 36.00
C ASN A 22 58.70 9.06 36.48
N GLY A 23 59.03 8.93 37.76
CA GLY A 23 59.22 7.63 38.42
C GLY A 23 57.91 6.87 38.61
N HIS A 24 57.99 5.53 38.58
CA HIS A 24 56.87 4.63 38.78
C HIS A 24 57.34 3.31 39.40
N GLU A 25 56.90 2.98 40.61
CA GLU A 25 57.08 1.67 41.26
C GLU A 25 58.46 1.02 41.06
N GLY A 26 59.54 1.73 41.44
CA GLY A 26 60.90 1.21 41.36
C GLY A 26 61.56 1.28 39.96
N THR A 27 60.87 1.81 38.95
CA THR A 27 61.41 2.13 37.62
C THR A 27 61.08 3.58 37.20
N ILE A 28 61.48 3.97 36.00
CA ILE A 28 61.05 5.21 35.32
C ILE A 28 60.05 4.87 34.22
N ARG A 29 59.09 5.76 33.95
CA ARG A 29 58.21 5.62 32.78
C ARG A 29 59.05 5.75 31.50
N THR A 30 58.78 4.93 30.49
CA THR A 30 59.55 4.93 29.22
C THR A 30 59.19 6.10 28.30
N ARG A 31 58.01 6.69 28.48
CA ARG A 31 57.56 7.89 27.77
C ARG A 31 57.79 9.11 28.66
N TYR A 32 58.44 10.13 28.12
CA TYR A 32 58.61 11.41 28.81
C TYR A 32 57.24 12.07 29.05
N SER A 33 57.09 12.74 30.19
CA SER A 33 55.88 13.52 30.51
C SER A 33 55.93 14.93 29.94
N GLN A 34 57.13 15.50 29.85
CA GLN A 34 57.35 16.83 29.30
C GLN A 34 58.67 16.87 28.54
N LYS A 35 58.69 17.65 27.45
CA LYS A 35 59.88 17.97 26.66
C LYS A 35 59.97 19.48 26.54
N ILE A 36 61.15 20.03 26.80
CA ILE A 36 61.41 21.47 26.73
C ILE A 36 62.53 21.69 25.73
N LEU A 37 62.27 22.49 24.70
CA LEU A 37 63.20 22.75 23.60
C LEU A 37 64.00 24.02 23.89
N GLY A 38 65.31 24.01 23.67
CA GLY A 38 66.14 25.23 23.79
C GLY A 38 65.78 26.32 22.77
N SER A 39 65.01 25.96 21.74
CA SER A 39 64.48 26.86 20.72
C SER A 39 63.07 27.39 21.04
N ASP A 40 62.53 27.09 22.22
CA ASP A 40 61.20 27.55 22.63
C ASP A 40 61.14 29.09 22.68
N GLY A 41 60.07 29.68 22.14
CA GLY A 41 59.86 31.13 22.08
C GLY A 41 59.65 31.78 23.45
N ALA A 42 59.44 31.00 24.51
CA ALA A 42 59.46 31.48 25.89
C ALA A 42 60.83 31.99 26.34
N PHE A 43 61.92 31.56 25.69
CA PHE A 43 63.26 32.02 25.99
C PHE A 43 63.59 33.32 25.25
N ARG A 44 64.33 34.23 25.90
CA ARG A 44 64.71 35.55 25.35
C ARG A 44 65.57 35.46 24.07
N SER A 45 66.25 34.34 23.88
CA SER A 45 67.10 34.06 22.72
C SER A 45 67.14 32.56 22.47
N GLN A 46 67.34 32.15 21.21
CA GLN A 46 67.55 30.75 20.89
C GLN A 46 68.80 30.22 21.62
N LEU A 47 68.59 29.22 22.47
CA LEU A 47 69.67 28.62 23.25
C LEU A 47 70.47 27.67 22.36
N GLN A 48 71.76 27.51 22.68
CA GLN A 48 72.64 26.50 22.09
C GLN A 48 73.14 25.56 23.19
N TYR A 49 73.24 24.27 22.87
CA TYR A 49 73.64 23.21 23.80
C TYR A 49 72.80 23.17 25.09
N PHE A 50 71.51 23.53 25.00
CA PHE A 50 70.59 23.50 26.13
C PHE A 50 70.42 22.06 26.64
N GLY A 51 70.62 21.84 27.94
CA GLY A 51 70.62 20.50 28.53
C GLY A 51 72.01 19.87 28.65
N ARG A 52 73.10 20.61 28.39
CA ARG A 52 74.48 20.10 28.52
C ARG A 52 74.93 19.84 29.97
N SER A 53 74.30 20.51 30.91
CA SER A 53 74.48 20.33 32.35
C SER A 53 73.15 20.57 33.05
N LEU A 54 72.86 19.78 34.07
CA LEU A 54 71.58 19.80 34.78
C LEU A 54 71.87 19.82 36.28
N ASP A 55 71.09 20.60 37.02
CA ASP A 55 71.01 20.55 38.48
C ASP A 55 69.55 20.65 38.91
N GLY A 56 69.19 19.91 39.95
CA GLY A 56 67.82 19.79 40.45
C GLY A 56 67.78 19.43 41.92
N TYR A 57 68.74 19.95 42.70
CA TYR A 57 68.94 19.54 44.09
C TYR A 57 68.00 20.23 45.09
N GLY A 58 67.41 21.38 44.75
CA GLY A 58 66.65 22.18 45.72
C GLY A 58 65.54 23.05 45.14
N ASP A 59 64.69 23.52 46.04
CA ASP A 59 63.71 24.58 45.81
C ASP A 59 64.43 25.93 45.86
N LEU A 60 64.31 26.74 44.80
CA LEU A 60 65.00 28.01 44.65
C LEU A 60 64.06 29.21 44.80
N ASN A 61 62.74 29.00 44.81
CA ASN A 61 61.75 30.06 44.91
C ASN A 61 60.98 30.04 46.27
N GLY A 62 61.20 29.02 47.10
CA GLY A 62 60.61 28.86 48.42
C GLY A 62 59.19 28.28 48.41
N ASP A 63 58.73 27.67 47.31
CA ASP A 63 57.38 27.14 47.15
C ASP A 63 57.22 25.67 47.60
N SER A 64 58.30 25.07 48.12
CA SER A 64 58.45 23.69 48.55
C SER A 64 58.45 22.65 47.43
N ILE A 65 58.76 23.06 46.19
CA ILE A 65 58.89 22.18 45.03
C ILE A 65 60.32 22.28 44.49
N THR A 66 60.90 21.14 44.15
CA THR A 66 62.26 21.12 43.57
C THR A 66 62.25 21.79 42.19
N ASP A 67 63.15 22.76 42.02
CA ASP A 67 63.34 23.49 40.77
C ASP A 67 64.49 22.92 39.95
N VAL A 68 64.59 23.32 38.68
CA VAL A 68 65.58 22.76 37.75
C VAL A 68 66.41 23.87 37.11
N SER A 69 67.72 23.78 37.27
CA SER A 69 68.69 24.64 36.59
C SER A 69 69.31 23.90 35.41
N ILE A 70 69.23 24.50 34.21
CA ILE A 70 69.70 23.90 32.97
C ILE A 70 70.77 24.76 32.34
N GLY A 71 71.95 24.18 32.11
CA GLY A 71 73.02 24.85 31.40
C GLY A 71 72.81 24.88 29.89
N ALA A 72 73.16 26.01 29.30
CA ALA A 72 73.31 26.22 27.87
C ALA A 72 74.67 26.89 27.58
N PHE A 73 74.98 27.14 26.32
CA PHE A 73 76.17 27.89 25.93
C PHE A 73 76.10 29.33 26.44
N GLY A 74 76.97 29.67 27.39
CA GLY A 74 77.07 31.03 27.95
C GLY A 74 75.88 31.46 28.82
N GLN A 75 74.93 30.57 29.11
CA GLN A 75 73.71 30.87 29.87
C GLN A 75 73.32 29.71 30.80
N VAL A 76 72.60 30.03 31.87
CA VAL A 76 71.90 29.07 32.73
C VAL A 76 70.43 29.48 32.78
N VAL A 77 69.55 28.53 32.52
CA VAL A 77 68.09 28.71 32.55
C VAL A 77 67.56 28.11 33.83
N GLN A 78 66.81 28.91 34.60
CA GLN A 78 66.10 28.44 35.77
C GLN A 78 64.64 28.14 35.39
N LEU A 79 64.20 26.91 35.63
CA LEU A 79 62.81 26.50 35.48
C LEU A 79 62.21 26.27 36.87
N TRP A 80 61.07 26.90 37.12
CA TRP A 80 60.30 26.71 38.33
C TRP A 80 59.25 25.62 38.12
N SER A 81 59.19 24.68 39.05
CA SER A 81 58.19 23.62 39.03
C SER A 81 56.83 24.15 39.50
N GLN A 82 55.73 23.61 38.97
CA GLN A 82 54.37 24.03 39.34
C GLN A 82 53.80 23.08 40.39
N SER A 83 52.96 23.59 41.30
CA SER A 83 52.16 22.74 42.17
C SER A 83 51.14 21.95 41.35
N ILE A 84 50.79 20.74 41.80
CA ILE A 84 49.86 19.86 41.09
C ILE A 84 48.52 19.86 41.82
N ALA A 85 47.43 20.02 41.08
CA ALA A 85 46.05 19.84 41.53
C ALA A 85 45.45 18.58 40.89
N ASP A 86 45.17 17.58 41.72
CA ASP A 86 44.46 16.36 41.34
C ASP A 86 42.96 16.56 41.61
N VAL A 87 42.24 16.96 40.57
CA VAL A 87 40.80 17.28 40.66
C VAL A 87 39.98 16.02 40.46
N SER A 88 39.13 15.73 41.43
CA SER A 88 38.12 14.69 41.38
C SER A 88 36.74 15.31 41.19
N VAL A 89 35.90 14.65 40.41
CA VAL A 89 34.49 14.98 40.23
C VAL A 89 33.64 13.77 40.52
N ASP A 90 32.53 13.96 41.22
CA ASP A 90 31.49 12.96 41.41
C ASP A 90 30.13 13.53 40.99
N ALA A 91 29.30 12.67 40.42
CA ALA A 91 27.96 13.02 39.98
C ALA A 91 26.93 12.19 40.73
N SER A 92 25.83 12.82 41.11
CA SER A 92 24.65 12.14 41.63
C SER A 92 23.40 12.63 40.89
N PHE A 93 22.45 11.72 40.69
CA PHE A 93 21.21 12.00 39.97
C PHE A 93 20.02 11.77 40.89
N THR A 94 19.08 12.70 40.89
CA THR A 94 17.81 12.57 41.61
C THR A 94 16.66 12.79 40.63
N PRO A 95 15.85 11.75 40.34
CA PRO A 95 15.96 10.35 40.77
C PRO A 95 17.16 9.60 40.17
N GLU A 96 17.57 8.48 40.79
CA GLU A 96 18.69 7.64 40.33
C GLU A 96 18.39 6.84 39.05
N LYS A 97 17.11 6.72 38.68
CA LYS A 97 16.65 6.04 37.47
C LYS A 97 15.62 6.91 36.75
N ILE A 98 15.69 6.97 35.42
CA ILE A 98 14.73 7.72 34.60
C ILE A 98 13.45 6.90 34.44
N THR A 99 12.33 7.40 34.95
CA THR A 99 11.00 6.80 34.75
C THR A 99 10.23 7.58 33.68
N LEU A 100 9.77 6.90 32.63
CA LEU A 100 9.11 7.52 31.47
C LEU A 100 7.57 7.47 31.55
N PHE A 101 7.00 7.33 32.75
CA PHE A 101 5.54 7.24 32.93
C PHE A 101 4.80 8.53 32.52
N ASN A 102 5.48 9.68 32.60
CA ASN A 102 4.99 10.96 32.10
C ASN A 102 5.89 11.41 30.95
N LYS A 103 5.30 11.86 29.84
CA LYS A 103 5.98 12.23 28.58
C LYS A 103 7.11 13.27 28.75
N ASN A 104 7.18 13.94 29.90
CA ASN A 104 8.20 14.90 30.31
C ASN A 104 8.74 14.50 31.69
N ALA A 105 10.03 14.14 31.77
CA ALA A 105 10.71 13.85 33.03
C ALA A 105 11.88 14.83 33.24
N ASP A 106 12.02 15.34 34.45
CA ASP A 106 13.14 16.20 34.84
C ASP A 106 14.03 15.48 35.85
N ILE A 107 15.32 15.47 35.61
CA ILE A 107 16.34 14.86 36.48
C ILE A 107 17.21 15.98 37.04
N LYS A 108 17.42 15.98 38.36
CA LYS A 108 18.41 16.84 39.01
C LYS A 108 19.78 16.15 38.98
N LEU A 109 20.77 16.83 38.42
CA LEU A 109 22.16 16.44 38.41
C LEU A 109 22.92 17.27 39.43
N THR A 110 23.57 16.65 40.40
CA THR A 110 24.48 17.33 41.34
C THR A 110 25.91 16.89 41.04
N LEU A 111 26.74 17.84 40.60
CA LEU A 111 28.17 17.64 40.36
C LEU A 111 28.97 18.23 41.50
N CYS A 112 29.83 17.42 42.10
CA CYS A 112 30.69 17.82 43.21
C CYS A 112 32.15 17.67 42.83
N PHE A 113 32.94 18.72 43.07
CA PHE A 113 34.35 18.78 42.76
C PHE A 113 35.17 18.92 44.04
N SER A 114 36.30 18.23 44.10
CA SER A 114 37.32 18.41 45.15
C SER A 114 38.71 18.20 44.58
N ALA A 115 39.71 18.91 45.11
CA ALA A 115 41.08 18.85 44.61
C ALA A 115 42.09 18.47 45.71
N LYS A 116 43.00 17.55 45.39
CA LYS A 116 44.18 17.26 46.23
C LYS A 116 45.39 17.97 45.66
N PHE A 117 46.05 18.79 46.48
CA PHE A 117 47.19 19.60 46.07
C PHE A 117 48.52 18.98 46.50
N ARG A 118 49.54 19.10 45.66
CA ARG A 118 50.89 18.62 45.92
C ARG A 118 51.90 19.72 45.56
N PRO A 119 52.67 20.26 46.53
CA PRO A 119 52.58 20.04 47.97
C PRO A 119 51.31 20.66 48.57
N PRO A 120 50.80 20.18 49.72
CA PRO A 120 49.61 20.74 50.34
C PRO A 120 49.92 22.06 51.04
N LYS A 121 49.25 23.15 50.63
CA LYS A 121 49.30 24.45 51.30
C LYS A 121 47.93 24.82 51.87
N GLN A 122 47.94 25.76 52.82
CA GLN A 122 46.72 26.28 53.43
C GLN A 122 46.00 27.20 52.41
N ASN A 123 44.71 26.96 52.18
CA ASN A 123 43.87 27.66 51.19
C ASN A 123 44.25 27.45 49.71
N ASP A 124 44.79 26.29 49.35
CA ASP A 124 44.98 25.96 47.93
C ASP A 124 43.66 25.92 47.16
N GLN A 125 43.67 26.58 46.01
CA GLN A 125 42.54 26.64 45.09
C GLN A 125 43.03 26.53 43.64
N VAL A 126 42.23 25.88 42.80
CA VAL A 126 42.45 25.80 41.35
C VAL A 126 41.20 26.24 40.62
N ALA A 127 41.37 27.13 39.64
CA ALA A 127 40.29 27.56 38.77
C ALA A 127 40.21 26.64 37.55
N ILE A 128 39.08 25.93 37.43
CA ILE A 128 38.83 25.00 36.35
C ILE A 128 37.68 25.48 35.46
N VAL A 129 37.74 25.02 34.22
CA VAL A 129 36.65 25.08 33.25
C VAL A 129 36.25 23.65 32.95
N TYR A 130 34.98 23.33 33.12
CA TYR A 130 34.45 22.01 32.81
C TYR A 130 33.30 22.06 31.81
N ASN A 131 33.35 21.12 30.87
CA ASN A 131 32.33 20.93 29.85
C ASN A 131 31.54 19.67 30.18
N ILE A 132 30.24 19.82 30.41
CA ILE A 132 29.33 18.72 30.63
C ILE A 132 28.60 18.43 29.31
N THR A 133 28.54 17.18 28.90
CA THR A 133 27.85 16.75 27.68
C THR A 133 26.97 15.53 27.94
N ILE A 134 25.68 15.65 27.61
CA ILE A 134 24.71 14.55 27.64
C ILE A 134 24.77 13.78 26.31
N ASP A 135 24.71 12.45 26.36
CA ASP A 135 24.83 11.55 25.20
C ASP A 135 26.08 11.89 24.35
N ALA A 136 27.23 12.03 25.02
CA ALA A 136 28.51 12.39 24.40
C ALA A 136 29.00 11.38 23.35
N ASP A 137 28.60 10.12 23.48
CA ASP A 137 29.00 9.00 22.61
C ASP A 137 28.29 8.98 21.26
N LEU A 138 27.13 9.65 21.12
CA LEU A 138 26.33 9.73 19.88
C LEU A 138 26.44 8.45 19.04
N TYR A 139 25.99 7.32 19.59
CA TYR A 139 25.88 6.09 18.79
C TYR A 139 25.31 6.42 17.41
N SER A 140 25.91 5.89 16.35
CA SER A 140 25.73 6.34 14.96
C SER A 140 24.29 6.30 14.42
N SER A 141 23.34 5.78 15.20
CA SER A 141 21.90 5.74 14.93
C SER A 141 21.11 6.94 15.49
N ARG A 142 21.73 7.84 16.27
CA ARG A 142 21.01 8.91 17.00
C ARG A 142 21.22 10.29 16.38
N VAL A 143 20.13 10.89 15.88
CA VAL A 143 20.14 12.24 15.28
C VAL A 143 20.02 13.35 16.34
N THR A 144 19.45 13.05 17.51
CA THR A 144 19.20 14.04 18.59
C THR A 144 19.53 13.48 19.98
N SER A 145 19.92 14.36 20.91
CA SER A 145 20.19 13.99 22.31
C SER A 145 18.89 13.65 23.05
N ARG A 146 18.89 12.62 23.90
CA ARG A 146 17.70 12.24 24.70
C ARG A 146 17.45 13.19 25.88
N GLY A 147 18.46 13.96 26.29
CA GLY A 147 18.35 14.94 27.36
C GLY A 147 18.94 16.30 26.98
N LEU A 148 18.35 17.36 27.52
CA LEU A 148 18.79 18.75 27.37
C LEU A 148 18.89 19.42 28.73
N PHE A 149 19.87 20.29 28.92
CA PHE A 149 19.90 21.15 30.11
C PHE A 149 18.83 22.22 30.00
N LYS A 150 18.00 22.39 31.05
CA LYS A 150 16.96 23.43 31.06
C LYS A 150 17.51 24.86 31.00
N GLU A 151 18.78 25.03 31.35
CA GLU A 151 19.41 26.35 31.40
C GLU A 151 19.55 26.98 30.00
N ASN A 152 20.00 26.19 29.02
CA ASN A 152 20.25 26.67 27.65
C ASN A 152 19.46 25.90 26.58
N ASN A 153 18.68 24.89 26.96
CA ASN A 153 18.00 23.96 26.05
C ASN A 153 18.96 23.24 25.09
N GLU A 154 20.23 23.06 25.48
CA GLU A 154 21.22 22.31 24.71
C GLU A 154 21.70 21.06 25.48
N ARG A 155 22.35 20.15 24.77
CA ARG A 155 22.96 18.93 25.33
C ARG A 155 24.30 19.18 26.04
N CYS A 156 24.90 20.36 25.83
CA CYS A 156 26.22 20.72 26.34
C CYS A 156 26.11 21.96 27.22
N LEU A 157 26.93 22.01 28.27
CA LEU A 157 27.06 23.17 29.15
C LEU A 157 28.53 23.34 29.52
N GLN A 158 29.01 24.58 29.49
CA GLN A 158 30.36 24.93 29.94
C GLN A 158 30.25 25.84 31.17
N LYS A 159 31.03 25.54 32.21
CA LYS A 159 31.02 26.28 33.47
C LYS A 159 32.43 26.41 34.03
N ASN A 160 32.61 27.43 34.86
CA ASN A 160 33.86 27.69 35.57
C ASN A 160 33.64 27.47 37.05
N MET A 161 34.68 27.01 37.75
CA MET A 161 34.59 26.75 39.18
C MET A 161 35.95 26.85 39.86
N LEU A 162 35.94 27.42 41.06
CA LEU A 162 37.09 27.45 41.93
C LEU A 162 37.01 26.25 42.88
N VAL A 163 37.93 25.31 42.73
CA VAL A 163 37.94 24.04 43.48
C VAL A 163 39.01 24.10 44.56
N SER A 164 38.66 23.63 45.76
CA SER A 164 39.55 23.55 46.92
C SER A 164 39.63 22.10 47.43
N GLN A 165 40.33 21.89 48.54
CA GLN A 165 40.29 20.60 49.24
C GLN A 165 38.89 20.25 49.77
N ALA A 166 38.10 21.26 50.14
CA ALA A 166 36.71 21.05 50.51
C ALA A 166 35.86 20.82 49.26
N GLN A 167 34.95 19.86 49.35
CA GLN A 167 34.02 19.52 48.28
C GLN A 167 33.07 20.68 48.03
N SER A 168 32.95 21.08 46.76
CA SER A 168 32.03 22.13 46.33
C SER A 168 31.13 21.58 45.23
N CYS A 169 29.83 21.79 45.35
CA CYS A 169 28.82 21.14 44.51
C CYS A 169 27.96 22.15 43.76
N THR A 170 27.53 21.78 42.56
CA THR A 170 26.64 22.57 41.70
C THR A 170 25.50 21.68 41.19
N GLU A 171 24.31 22.25 41.10
CA GLU A 171 23.10 21.54 40.66
C GLU A 171 22.66 22.01 39.29
N TYR A 172 22.23 21.05 38.46
CA TYR A 172 21.71 21.25 37.12
C TYR A 172 20.40 20.49 36.96
N THR A 173 19.51 21.01 36.11
CA THR A 173 18.28 20.30 35.75
C THR A 173 18.35 19.84 34.30
N ILE A 174 18.21 18.53 34.10
CA ILE A 174 18.17 17.88 32.80
C ILE A 174 16.72 17.55 32.48
N HIS A 175 16.23 18.05 31.35
CA HIS A 175 14.95 17.70 30.78
C HIS A 175 15.10 16.51 29.83
N ILE A 176 14.37 15.43 30.08
CA ILE A 176 14.35 14.24 29.24
C ILE A 176 13.30 14.42 28.14
N GLN A 177 13.75 14.42 26.89
CA GLN A 177 12.89 14.40 25.70
C GLN A 177 12.39 12.98 25.46
N LYS A 178 11.27 12.78 24.72
CA LYS A 178 10.78 11.45 24.31
C LYS A 178 11.96 10.65 23.71
N PRO A 179 12.57 9.71 24.46
CA PRO A 179 13.80 9.08 24.02
C PRO A 179 13.51 8.12 22.87
N SER A 180 14.34 8.19 21.84
CA SER A 180 14.34 7.20 20.76
C SER A 180 14.81 5.83 21.23
N ASP A 181 15.69 5.79 22.24
CA ASP A 181 16.26 4.60 22.85
C ASP A 181 16.14 4.66 24.37
N VAL A 182 15.40 3.71 24.94
CA VAL A 182 15.15 3.55 26.39
C VAL A 182 15.91 2.37 27.01
N VAL A 183 16.66 1.65 26.19
CA VAL A 183 17.41 0.46 26.61
C VAL A 183 18.78 0.87 27.13
N SER A 184 19.49 1.75 26.43
CA SER A 184 20.79 2.22 26.89
C SER A 184 20.67 3.33 27.94
N SER A 185 21.56 3.34 28.92
CA SER A 185 21.66 4.43 29.91
C SER A 185 21.95 5.77 29.23
N LEU A 186 21.52 6.86 29.85
CA LEU A 186 21.87 8.22 29.44
C LEU A 186 23.25 8.56 30.01
N ASN A 187 24.22 8.81 29.13
CA ASN A 187 25.61 9.05 29.51
C ASN A 187 25.88 10.55 29.66
N LEU A 188 26.55 10.93 30.75
CA LEU A 188 27.01 12.26 31.07
C LEU A 188 28.54 12.26 31.07
N CYS A 189 29.15 12.97 30.13
CA CYS A 189 30.60 13.16 30.09
C CYS A 189 30.97 14.52 30.68
N VAL A 190 31.88 14.53 31.65
CA VAL A 190 32.43 15.74 32.27
C VAL A 190 33.90 15.85 31.89
N ASN A 191 34.24 16.84 31.06
CA ASN A 191 35.61 17.15 30.67
C ASN A 191 36.14 18.32 31.49
N ILE A 192 37.29 18.16 32.14
CA ILE A 192 37.88 19.18 33.01
C ILE A 192 39.16 19.74 32.37
N SER A 193 39.33 21.06 32.46
CA SER A 193 40.49 21.79 31.97
C SER A 193 40.82 22.97 32.89
N LEU A 194 42.05 23.48 32.82
CA LEU A 194 42.43 24.70 33.54
C LEU A 194 41.81 25.91 32.87
N GLU A 195 41.31 26.86 33.67
CA GLU A 195 40.83 28.14 33.15
C GLU A 195 41.96 28.95 32.49
N ASN A 196 43.15 28.93 33.10
CA ASN A 196 44.33 29.63 32.62
C ASN A 196 45.47 28.63 32.43
N PRO A 197 45.67 28.08 31.22
CA PRO A 197 46.78 27.17 30.96
C PRO A 197 48.14 27.81 31.26
N GLY A 198 49.04 27.05 31.89
CA GLY A 198 50.39 27.51 32.22
C GLY A 198 50.52 28.26 33.55
N THR A 199 49.44 28.39 34.33
CA THR A 199 49.50 28.88 35.71
C THR A 199 49.68 27.73 36.71
N SER A 200 50.16 28.05 37.91
CA SER A 200 50.21 27.11 39.03
C SER A 200 48.93 27.25 39.86
N PRO A 201 48.28 26.14 40.29
CA PRO A 201 48.65 24.75 40.08
C PRO A 201 48.28 24.19 38.69
N ALA A 202 49.09 23.26 38.18
CA ALA A 202 48.79 22.44 37.00
C ALA A 202 47.87 21.27 37.36
N LEU A 203 47.02 20.81 36.43
CA LEU A 203 46.25 19.58 36.64
C LEU A 203 47.14 18.34 36.56
N GLU A 204 46.85 17.34 37.39
CA GLU A 204 47.53 16.03 37.34
C GLU A 204 47.49 15.45 35.91
N ALA A 205 48.66 15.18 35.34
CA ALA A 205 48.79 14.82 33.93
C ALA A 205 48.28 13.41 33.63
N TYR A 206 48.30 12.54 34.63
CA TYR A 206 47.88 11.14 34.53
C TYR A 206 46.45 10.88 34.98
N SER A 207 45.73 11.88 35.48
CA SER A 207 44.32 11.73 35.82
C SER A 207 43.45 11.76 34.57
N GLU A 208 42.30 11.09 34.64
CA GLU A 208 41.33 11.10 33.56
C GLU A 208 40.75 12.51 33.40
N LYS A 209 41.05 13.16 32.27
CA LYS A 209 40.51 14.50 31.96
C LYS A 209 39.01 14.48 31.70
N ALA A 210 38.45 13.31 31.40
CA ALA A 210 37.06 13.07 31.07
C ALA A 210 36.53 11.97 31.98
N LYS A 211 35.50 12.25 32.78
CA LYS A 211 34.80 11.24 33.58
C LYS A 211 33.39 11.05 33.06
N VAL A 212 32.98 9.80 32.88
CA VAL A 212 31.65 9.44 32.37
C VAL A 212 30.81 8.89 33.52
N PHE A 213 29.60 9.43 33.65
CA PHE A 213 28.57 8.96 34.57
C PHE A 213 27.35 8.52 33.76
N SER A 214 26.62 7.51 34.22
CA SER A 214 25.47 6.98 33.50
C SER A 214 24.25 6.94 34.40
N ILE A 215 23.12 7.42 33.89
CA ILE A 215 21.82 7.26 34.54
C ILE A 215 20.98 6.24 33.75
N PRO A 216 20.63 5.09 34.35
CA PRO A 216 19.82 4.08 33.66
C PRO A 216 18.34 4.48 33.60
N PHE A 217 17.65 4.01 32.57
CA PHE A 217 16.19 4.03 32.55
C PHE A 217 15.66 2.95 33.49
N TYR A 218 14.57 3.25 34.20
CA TYR A 218 13.86 2.25 34.99
C TYR A 218 13.24 1.23 34.05
N LYS A 219 13.57 -0.04 34.27
CA LYS A 219 13.00 -1.15 33.50
C LYS A 219 12.47 -2.24 34.42
N GLU A 220 11.44 -2.94 33.94
CA GLU A 220 10.84 -4.08 34.60
C GLU A 220 11.40 -5.40 34.00
N CYS A 221 12.73 -5.54 33.92
CA CYS A 221 13.42 -6.70 33.35
C CYS A 221 13.91 -7.72 34.39
N GLY A 222 13.48 -7.64 35.65
CA GLY A 222 14.07 -8.43 36.73
C GLY A 222 15.48 -7.96 37.13
N ASP A 223 16.23 -8.85 37.80
CA ASP A 223 17.50 -8.50 38.48
C ASP A 223 18.73 -8.44 37.54
N ASP A 224 18.64 -9.02 36.33
CA ASP A 224 19.74 -9.04 35.36
C ASP A 224 19.82 -7.76 34.50
N GLY A 225 18.77 -6.92 34.52
CA GLY A 225 18.69 -5.66 33.79
C GLY A 225 18.52 -5.79 32.28
N VAL A 226 18.32 -7.00 31.74
CA VAL A 226 18.21 -7.30 30.31
C VAL A 226 16.80 -7.78 30.00
N CYS A 227 15.99 -6.95 29.33
CA CYS A 227 14.63 -7.32 28.96
C CYS A 227 14.62 -8.27 27.76
N ILE A 228 14.15 -9.49 27.99
CA ILE A 228 13.89 -10.49 26.95
C ILE A 228 12.38 -10.53 26.64
N SER A 229 12.00 -9.95 25.51
CA SER A 229 10.62 -9.93 25.01
C SER A 229 10.32 -11.12 24.10
N ASP A 230 9.03 -11.46 23.99
CA ASP A 230 8.51 -12.43 23.02
C ASP A 230 7.23 -11.85 22.42
N LEU A 231 7.42 -11.04 21.38
CA LEU A 231 6.37 -10.42 20.59
C LEU A 231 5.80 -11.45 19.61
N VAL A 232 4.48 -11.49 19.54
CA VAL A 232 3.73 -12.37 18.65
C VAL A 232 2.72 -11.54 17.89
N LEU A 233 2.89 -11.51 16.58
CA LEU A 233 2.05 -10.76 15.67
C LEU A 233 1.05 -11.71 14.98
N ASP A 234 -0.23 -11.49 15.24
CA ASP A 234 -1.33 -12.10 14.49
C ASP A 234 -2.04 -11.03 13.67
N VAL A 235 -2.27 -11.31 12.39
CA VAL A 235 -2.96 -10.38 11.49
C VAL A 235 -3.99 -11.15 10.68
N GLN A 236 -5.19 -10.61 10.59
CA GLN A 236 -6.30 -11.22 9.87
C GLN A 236 -6.96 -10.21 8.92
N GLN A 237 -7.16 -10.59 7.67
CA GLN A 237 -7.94 -9.78 6.72
C GLN A 237 -9.43 -9.98 6.99
N LEU A 238 -10.16 -8.90 7.30
CA LEU A 238 -11.59 -8.99 7.67
C LEU A 238 -12.52 -9.13 6.46
N SER A 239 -12.12 -8.59 5.31
CA SER A 239 -13.01 -8.38 4.16
C SER A 239 -13.00 -9.52 3.12
N ALA A 240 -12.18 -10.56 3.31
CA ALA A 240 -12.10 -11.70 2.39
C ALA A 240 -11.68 -12.98 3.12
N ALA A 241 -12.27 -14.11 2.74
CA ALA A 241 -11.70 -15.41 3.09
C ALA A 241 -10.30 -15.50 2.47
N GLN A 242 -9.30 -15.88 3.26
CA GLN A 242 -7.94 -16.14 2.77
C GLN A 242 -8.02 -17.03 1.51
N ASP A 243 -7.31 -16.64 0.44
CA ASP A 243 -7.27 -17.24 -0.90
C ASP A 243 -8.40 -16.92 -1.91
N GLN A 244 -9.33 -16.00 -1.61
CA GLN A 244 -10.31 -15.55 -2.62
C GLN A 244 -9.87 -14.30 -3.39
N LEU A 245 -10.21 -14.26 -4.68
CA LEU A 245 -10.03 -13.10 -5.54
C LEU A 245 -10.82 -11.91 -4.99
N PHE A 246 -10.15 -10.80 -4.69
CA PHE A 246 -10.80 -9.59 -4.23
C PHE A 246 -11.21 -8.71 -5.41
N ILE A 247 -12.50 -8.45 -5.55
CA ILE A 247 -13.04 -7.54 -6.56
C ILE A 247 -13.18 -6.15 -5.95
N VAL A 248 -12.35 -5.22 -6.42
CA VAL A 248 -12.42 -3.81 -6.04
C VAL A 248 -13.57 -3.17 -6.80
N SER A 249 -14.62 -2.78 -6.06
CA SER A 249 -15.82 -2.13 -6.59
C SER A 249 -16.20 -0.95 -5.72
N ASN A 250 -17.26 -0.21 -6.09
CA ASN A 250 -17.75 0.89 -5.26
C ASN A 250 -18.24 0.44 -3.87
N GLN A 251 -18.62 -0.83 -3.71
CA GLN A 251 -19.03 -1.41 -2.42
C GLN A 251 -17.83 -1.91 -1.61
N ASN A 252 -16.75 -2.34 -2.28
CA ASN A 252 -15.56 -2.93 -1.68
C ASN A 252 -14.29 -2.12 -2.01
N ARG A 253 -14.19 -0.91 -1.43
CA ARG A 253 -13.12 0.06 -1.73
C ARG A 253 -11.91 0.02 -0.80
N ARG A 254 -11.95 -0.83 0.23
CA ARG A 254 -10.99 -0.81 1.33
C ARG A 254 -10.59 -2.21 1.76
N LEU A 255 -9.29 -2.38 1.99
CA LEU A 255 -8.73 -3.54 2.69
C LEU A 255 -8.60 -3.21 4.16
N THR A 256 -9.17 -4.06 5.02
CA THR A 256 -9.11 -3.91 6.46
C THR A 256 -8.42 -5.11 7.08
N PHE A 257 -7.39 -4.85 7.87
CA PHE A 257 -6.64 -5.85 8.62
C PHE A 257 -6.88 -5.65 10.10
N SER A 258 -7.28 -6.71 10.81
CA SER A 258 -7.24 -6.77 12.26
C SER A 258 -5.83 -7.20 12.68
N VAL A 259 -5.16 -6.37 13.46
CA VAL A 259 -3.79 -6.54 13.90
C VAL A 259 -3.80 -6.75 15.40
N THR A 260 -3.31 -7.91 15.84
CA THR A 260 -3.18 -8.29 17.24
C THR A 260 -1.71 -8.50 17.56
N LEU A 261 -1.19 -7.70 18.48
CA LEU A 261 0.17 -7.83 18.98
C LEU A 261 0.12 -8.26 20.44
N LYS A 262 0.75 -9.39 20.75
CA LYS A 262 0.87 -9.92 22.12
C LYS A 262 2.33 -9.97 22.52
N ASN A 263 2.64 -9.59 23.77
CA ASN A 263 3.93 -9.87 24.38
C ASN A 263 3.80 -10.99 25.43
N LYS A 264 4.48 -12.12 25.23
CA LYS A 264 4.41 -13.31 26.10
C LYS A 264 5.43 -13.31 27.24
N ARG A 265 6.45 -12.45 27.20
CA ARG A 265 7.57 -12.49 28.15
C ARG A 265 7.76 -11.17 28.88
N GLU A 266 8.96 -10.62 28.97
CA GLU A 266 9.24 -9.38 29.69
C GLU A 266 8.83 -8.17 28.87
N SER A 267 8.74 -7.00 29.51
CA SER A 267 8.28 -5.77 28.85
C SER A 267 9.08 -5.44 27.60
N ALA A 268 8.38 -5.25 26.47
CA ALA A 268 8.98 -4.91 25.19
C ALA A 268 8.95 -3.39 24.99
N TYR A 269 10.13 -2.77 25.05
CA TYR A 269 10.29 -1.32 24.96
C TYR A 269 10.30 -0.81 23.52
N ASN A 270 9.70 0.37 23.32
CA ASN A 270 9.58 1.04 22.01
C ASN A 270 9.03 0.09 20.93
N THR A 271 7.98 -0.65 21.32
CA THR A 271 7.30 -1.59 20.44
C THR A 271 6.63 -0.85 19.29
N ARG A 272 6.90 -1.30 18.06
CA ARG A 272 6.35 -0.73 16.84
C ARG A 272 5.97 -1.82 15.85
N ILE A 273 4.96 -1.53 15.04
CA ILE A 273 4.58 -2.33 13.89
C ILE A 273 4.91 -1.52 12.64
N VAL A 274 5.79 -2.07 11.81
CA VAL A 274 6.14 -1.52 10.50
C VAL A 274 5.34 -2.26 9.45
N VAL A 275 4.59 -1.54 8.64
CA VAL A 275 3.77 -2.12 7.58
C VAL A 275 4.21 -1.57 6.23
N ASP A 276 4.72 -2.46 5.38
CA ASP A 276 5.07 -2.17 4.00
C ASP A 276 3.93 -2.61 3.08
N PHE A 277 3.57 -1.76 2.11
CA PHE A 277 2.46 -2.03 1.19
C PHE A 277 2.80 -1.63 -0.25
N SER A 278 2.15 -2.28 -1.22
CA SER A 278 2.33 -2.03 -2.65
C SER A 278 1.72 -0.69 -3.11
N GLU A 279 2.22 -0.14 -4.23
CA GLU A 279 1.88 1.20 -4.72
C GLU A 279 0.43 1.38 -5.21
N ASN A 280 -0.31 0.27 -5.36
CA ASN A 280 -1.73 0.24 -5.65
C ASN A 280 -2.61 0.45 -4.39
N LEU A 281 -2.00 0.75 -3.23
CA LEU A 281 -2.68 1.02 -1.96
C LEU A 281 -2.25 2.36 -1.35
N PHE A 282 -3.15 2.96 -0.58
CA PHE A 282 -2.90 4.10 0.29
C PHE A 282 -3.30 3.76 1.72
N PHE A 283 -2.47 4.13 2.70
CA PHE A 283 -2.86 4.08 4.10
C PHE A 283 -4.01 5.05 4.34
N ALA A 284 -5.14 4.55 4.83
CA ALA A 284 -6.35 5.33 5.06
C ALA A 284 -6.50 5.73 6.53
N SER A 285 -6.48 4.76 7.44
CA SER A 285 -6.69 5.01 8.87
C SER A 285 -6.31 3.82 9.74
N TRP A 286 -6.29 4.04 11.05
CA TRP A 286 -6.22 3.01 12.07
C TRP A 286 -7.30 3.25 13.14
N SER A 287 -7.69 2.19 13.86
CA SER A 287 -8.60 2.32 15.00
C SER A 287 -7.86 2.41 16.34
N MET A 288 -8.48 3.05 17.32
CA MET A 288 -8.00 2.99 18.71
C MET A 288 -8.26 1.58 19.27
N PRO A 289 -7.30 0.98 19.99
CA PRO A 289 -7.54 -0.25 20.73
C PRO A 289 -8.63 -0.13 21.79
N VAL A 290 -9.38 -1.22 22.02
CA VAL A 290 -10.47 -1.28 23.00
C VAL A 290 -9.97 -1.24 24.45
N ASP A 291 -8.76 -1.72 24.69
CA ASP A 291 -8.10 -1.72 26.01
C ASP A 291 -7.57 -0.33 26.42
N GLY A 292 -7.72 0.68 25.55
CA GLY A 292 -7.24 2.04 25.78
C GLY A 292 -5.74 2.23 25.61
N THR A 293 -5.01 1.20 25.14
CA THR A 293 -3.58 1.32 24.87
C THR A 293 -3.32 2.36 23.77
N GLU A 294 -2.38 3.28 24.01
CA GLU A 294 -2.03 4.32 23.03
C GLU A 294 -1.36 3.68 21.80
N VAL A 295 -1.97 3.86 20.62
CA VAL A 295 -1.41 3.46 19.33
C VAL A 295 -1.40 4.67 18.39
N THR A 296 -0.21 5.01 17.91
CA THR A 296 -0.02 6.15 17.00
C THR A 296 0.69 5.71 15.73
N CYS A 297 0.02 5.81 14.59
CA CYS A 297 0.56 5.46 13.29
C CYS A 297 1.02 6.71 12.51
N GLN A 298 2.19 6.62 11.90
CA GLN A 298 2.78 7.67 11.07
C GLN A 298 3.25 7.08 9.75
N ILE A 299 2.87 7.72 8.65
CA ILE A 299 3.31 7.33 7.30
C ILE A 299 4.71 7.90 7.06
N ALA A 300 5.62 7.07 6.55
CA ALA A 300 6.95 7.50 6.17
C ALA A 300 6.89 8.47 4.97
N SER A 301 7.90 9.33 4.81
CA SER A 301 7.97 10.29 3.68
C SER A 301 7.91 9.62 2.30
N SER A 302 8.28 8.34 2.21
CA SER A 302 8.17 7.52 0.99
C SER A 302 6.74 7.15 0.62
N GLN A 303 5.76 7.30 1.53
CA GLN A 303 4.37 6.85 1.38
C GLN A 303 4.19 5.35 1.08
N LYS A 304 5.22 4.52 1.31
CA LYS A 304 5.20 3.05 1.09
C LYS A 304 5.17 2.23 2.38
N THR A 305 5.44 2.90 3.49
CA THR A 305 5.59 2.28 4.80
C THR A 305 4.84 3.11 5.83
N VAL A 306 4.09 2.45 6.70
CA VAL A 306 3.49 3.07 7.89
C VAL A 306 4.11 2.43 9.13
N THR A 307 4.49 3.25 10.10
CA THR A 307 5.00 2.79 11.40
C THR A 307 4.00 3.15 12.47
N CYS A 308 3.53 2.15 13.23
CA CYS A 308 2.62 2.31 14.34
C CYS A 308 3.35 2.03 15.65
N ASP A 309 3.52 3.05 16.49
CA ASP A 309 4.01 2.89 17.86
C ASP A 309 2.89 2.26 18.70
N VAL A 310 3.18 1.19 19.44
CA VAL A 310 2.20 0.43 20.21
C VAL A 310 2.58 0.42 21.69
N GLY A 311 1.76 1.06 22.53
CA GLY A 311 1.91 1.01 23.98
C GLY A 311 3.14 1.73 24.51
N TYR A 312 3.57 2.82 23.86
CA TYR A 312 4.71 3.62 24.32
C TYR A 312 4.58 3.97 25.82
N PRO A 313 5.64 3.77 26.65
CA PRO A 313 7.02 3.41 26.27
C PRO A 313 7.30 1.89 26.20
N ALA A 314 6.39 1.03 26.66
CA ALA A 314 6.59 -0.42 26.65
C ALA A 314 5.27 -1.21 26.64
N LEU A 315 5.26 -2.30 25.85
CA LEU A 315 4.21 -3.31 25.88
C LEU A 315 4.51 -4.32 27.00
N LYS A 316 3.67 -4.37 28.02
CA LYS A 316 3.93 -5.15 29.25
C LYS A 316 3.81 -6.65 29.04
N ARG A 317 4.30 -7.42 30.02
CA ARG A 317 4.15 -8.87 30.08
C ARG A 317 2.69 -9.30 29.98
N GLU A 318 2.42 -10.28 29.12
CA GLU A 318 1.09 -10.82 28.80
C GLU A 318 0.07 -9.80 28.28
N GLN A 319 0.51 -8.58 27.95
CA GLN A 319 -0.35 -7.58 27.36
C GLN A 319 -0.61 -7.91 25.89
N GLN A 320 -1.87 -7.77 25.48
CA GLN A 320 -2.31 -7.97 24.11
C GLN A 320 -3.08 -6.75 23.66
N VAL A 321 -2.67 -6.16 22.54
CA VAL A 321 -3.30 -4.99 21.94
C VAL A 321 -3.87 -5.41 20.60
N THR A 322 -5.12 -5.03 20.32
CA THR A 322 -5.77 -5.30 19.04
C THR A 322 -6.38 -4.04 18.47
N PHE A 323 -6.07 -3.76 17.22
CA PHE A 323 -6.60 -2.62 16.46
C PHE A 323 -6.72 -2.97 14.99
N THR A 324 -7.30 -2.07 14.19
CA THR A 324 -7.46 -2.26 12.75
C THR A 324 -6.64 -1.26 11.97
N ILE A 325 -6.10 -1.70 10.83
CA ILE A 325 -5.43 -0.85 9.85
C ILE A 325 -6.20 -0.96 8.53
N ASN A 326 -6.49 0.19 7.93
CA ASN A 326 -7.28 0.32 6.72
C ASN A 326 -6.44 0.87 5.57
N PHE A 327 -6.56 0.26 4.39
CA PHE A 327 -5.96 0.71 3.15
C PHE A 327 -7.01 0.95 2.07
N ASP A 328 -6.96 2.11 1.43
CA ASP A 328 -7.79 2.44 0.26
C ASP A 328 -7.00 2.13 -1.03
N PHE A 329 -7.69 1.75 -2.11
CA PHE A 329 -7.02 1.44 -3.37
C PHE A 329 -6.64 2.69 -4.17
N ASN A 330 -5.41 2.71 -4.68
CA ASN A 330 -4.94 3.72 -5.62
C ASN A 330 -5.40 3.38 -7.05
N LEU A 331 -6.52 3.96 -7.48
CA LEU A 331 -7.09 3.70 -8.80
C LEU A 331 -6.25 4.25 -9.98
N GLN A 332 -5.19 5.02 -9.71
CA GLN A 332 -4.26 5.53 -10.73
C GLN A 332 -3.11 4.55 -11.03
N ASN A 333 -2.83 3.60 -10.13
CA ASN A 333 -1.77 2.60 -10.29
C ASN A 333 -2.35 1.20 -10.07
N LEU A 334 -3.14 0.72 -11.02
CA LEU A 334 -3.84 -0.55 -10.92
C LEU A 334 -2.85 -1.73 -11.06
N GLN A 335 -2.94 -2.69 -10.14
CA GLN A 335 -2.15 -3.93 -10.18
C GLN A 335 -3.06 -5.13 -9.88
N ASN A 336 -2.79 -6.27 -10.50
CA ASN A 336 -3.55 -7.51 -10.30
C ASN A 336 -3.27 -8.22 -8.95
N GLN A 337 -2.41 -7.64 -8.11
CA GLN A 337 -2.10 -8.14 -6.78
C GLN A 337 -1.77 -6.96 -5.85
N ALA A 338 -2.25 -7.01 -4.61
CA ALA A 338 -1.75 -6.17 -3.53
C ALA A 338 -0.85 -7.00 -2.61
N SER A 339 0.25 -6.40 -2.16
CA SER A 339 1.14 -7.00 -1.16
C SER A 339 1.16 -6.11 0.07
N VAL A 340 0.96 -6.71 1.25
CA VAL A 340 1.04 -6.04 2.54
C VAL A 340 1.85 -6.90 3.51
N SER A 341 2.90 -6.34 4.09
CA SER A 341 3.83 -7.02 5.01
C SER A 341 3.82 -6.30 6.34
N PHE A 342 3.48 -7.01 7.40
CA PHE A 342 3.47 -6.49 8.78
C PHE A 342 4.64 -7.07 9.55
N GLN A 343 5.43 -6.22 10.18
CA GLN A 343 6.56 -6.62 11.01
C GLN A 343 6.48 -5.94 12.38
N ALA A 344 6.50 -6.74 13.45
CA ALA A 344 6.62 -6.25 14.82
C ALA A 344 8.11 -6.12 15.20
N LEU A 345 8.48 -5.01 15.84
CA LEU A 345 9.84 -4.71 16.27
C LEU A 345 9.81 -4.10 17.67
N SER A 346 10.84 -4.37 18.47
CA SER A 346 11.13 -3.68 19.73
C SER A 346 12.61 -3.35 19.82
N GLU A 347 13.00 -2.54 20.80
CA GLU A 347 14.42 -2.36 21.17
C GLU A 347 14.90 -3.40 22.19
N SER A 348 13.98 -4.19 22.75
CA SER A 348 14.30 -5.25 23.70
C SER A 348 14.90 -6.46 22.98
N GLN A 349 15.54 -7.35 23.74
CA GLN A 349 16.09 -8.56 23.15
C GLN A 349 14.95 -9.53 22.85
N GLU A 350 14.73 -9.78 21.57
CA GLU A 350 13.64 -10.65 21.13
C GLU A 350 14.03 -12.13 21.18
N GLU A 351 13.21 -12.96 21.82
CA GLU A 351 13.40 -14.42 21.91
C GLU A 351 13.11 -15.11 20.57
N SER A 352 11.99 -14.78 19.92
CA SER A 352 11.59 -15.34 18.64
C SER A 352 11.32 -14.25 17.61
N LYS A 353 12.08 -14.24 16.51
CA LYS A 353 11.84 -13.29 15.40
C LYS A 353 10.90 -13.82 14.32
N ALA A 354 10.56 -15.11 14.36
CA ALA A 354 9.86 -15.78 13.26
C ALA A 354 8.35 -15.49 13.24
N ASP A 355 7.75 -15.30 14.41
CA ASP A 355 6.34 -14.96 14.66
C ASP A 355 6.06 -13.45 14.73
N ASN A 356 7.07 -12.66 14.36
CA ASN A 356 7.00 -11.21 14.28
C ASN A 356 6.73 -10.67 12.88
N LEU A 357 6.54 -11.56 11.88
CA LEU A 357 6.34 -11.19 10.47
C LEU A 357 5.12 -11.90 9.88
N VAL A 358 4.21 -11.12 9.30
CA VAL A 358 3.04 -11.65 8.58
C VAL A 358 2.91 -10.97 7.21
N ASN A 359 2.81 -11.78 6.15
CA ASN A 359 2.76 -11.31 4.76
C ASN A 359 1.45 -11.71 4.08
N PHE A 360 0.83 -10.76 3.40
CA PHE A 360 -0.37 -10.97 2.57
C PHE A 360 -0.07 -10.69 1.11
N LYS A 361 -0.51 -11.60 0.24
CA LYS A 361 -0.57 -11.42 -1.21
C LYS A 361 -2.00 -11.62 -1.65
N ILE A 362 -2.67 -10.53 -1.97
CA ILE A 362 -4.10 -10.53 -2.25
C ILE A 362 -4.28 -10.40 -3.77
N PRO A 363 -4.76 -11.43 -4.48
CA PRO A 363 -5.05 -11.31 -5.90
C PRO A 363 -6.27 -10.39 -6.10
N LEU A 364 -6.13 -9.42 -7.01
CA LEU A 364 -7.11 -8.35 -7.23
C LEU A 364 -7.63 -8.37 -8.65
N ARG A 365 -8.91 -8.03 -8.80
CA ARG A 365 -9.48 -7.46 -10.03
C ARG A 365 -10.30 -6.23 -9.68
N TYR A 366 -10.45 -5.33 -10.64
CA TYR A 366 -11.20 -4.10 -10.51
C TYR A 366 -12.45 -4.22 -11.36
N ASP A 367 -13.60 -3.95 -10.75
CA ASP A 367 -14.81 -3.73 -11.52
C ASP A 367 -14.59 -2.50 -12.40
N ALA A 368 -14.66 -2.68 -13.72
CA ALA A 368 -14.48 -1.60 -14.67
C ALA A 368 -15.63 -0.58 -14.60
N ASP A 369 -16.76 -0.93 -13.96
CA ASP A 369 -17.94 -0.07 -13.82
C ASP A 369 -18.40 0.41 -15.21
N ILE A 370 -18.31 -0.49 -16.20
CA ILE A 370 -18.72 -0.27 -17.59
C ILE A 370 -20.10 -0.87 -17.79
N HIS A 371 -21.03 -0.05 -18.26
CA HIS A 371 -22.38 -0.50 -18.62
C HIS A 371 -22.64 -0.27 -20.10
N ILE A 372 -23.33 -1.23 -20.71
CA ILE A 372 -23.75 -1.15 -22.10
C ILE A 372 -25.26 -1.10 -22.20
N THR A 373 -25.75 -0.12 -22.95
CA THR A 373 -27.17 0.03 -23.26
C THR A 373 -27.37 0.10 -24.77
N ARG A 374 -28.56 -0.27 -25.23
CA ARG A 374 -28.91 -0.30 -26.64
C ARG A 374 -30.13 0.57 -26.94
N SER A 375 -30.19 1.11 -28.15
CA SER A 375 -31.40 1.69 -28.72
C SER A 375 -31.54 1.29 -30.20
N THR A 376 -32.78 1.17 -30.68
CA THR A 376 -33.12 0.72 -32.04
C THR A 376 -34.14 1.67 -32.66
N ASN A 377 -34.04 1.95 -33.96
CA ASN A 377 -34.99 2.84 -34.64
C ASN A 377 -36.38 2.21 -34.87
N ILE A 378 -36.41 0.89 -35.05
CA ILE A 378 -37.63 0.09 -35.22
C ILE A 378 -37.50 -1.20 -34.38
N ASN A 379 -38.62 -1.72 -33.90
CA ASN A 379 -38.67 -2.97 -33.10
C ASN A 379 -39.30 -4.13 -33.87
N PHE A 380 -40.06 -3.83 -34.92
CA PHE A 380 -40.67 -4.82 -35.79
C PHE A 380 -40.62 -4.36 -37.26
N TYR A 381 -40.68 -5.33 -38.17
CA TYR A 381 -40.79 -5.12 -39.60
C TYR A 381 -41.81 -6.10 -40.20
N GLU A 382 -42.74 -5.58 -40.99
CA GLU A 382 -43.73 -6.35 -41.71
C GLU A 382 -43.32 -6.56 -43.17
N VAL A 383 -43.25 -7.82 -43.58
CA VAL A 383 -42.86 -8.23 -44.93
C VAL A 383 -44.10 -8.15 -45.84
N SER A 384 -44.09 -7.20 -46.77
CA SER A 384 -45.15 -7.07 -47.77
C SER A 384 -45.09 -8.23 -48.77
N SER A 385 -46.23 -8.91 -48.99
CA SER A 385 -46.33 -10.05 -49.91
C SER A 385 -46.44 -9.63 -51.39
N ASP A 386 -46.75 -8.35 -51.65
CA ASP A 386 -47.09 -7.84 -53.00
C ASP A 386 -45.94 -7.09 -53.70
N GLY A 387 -44.74 -7.02 -53.09
CA GLY A 387 -43.60 -6.33 -53.66
C GLY A 387 -42.82 -7.21 -54.63
N ASN A 388 -42.64 -6.78 -55.89
CA ASN A 388 -41.64 -7.36 -56.78
C ASN A 388 -40.25 -7.20 -56.14
N VAL A 389 -39.68 -8.29 -55.63
CA VAL A 389 -38.30 -8.30 -55.12
C VAL A 389 -37.36 -8.07 -56.31
N PRO A 390 -36.60 -6.97 -56.35
CA PRO A 390 -35.74 -6.66 -57.50
C PRO A 390 -34.62 -7.70 -57.62
N SER A 391 -34.39 -8.20 -58.85
CA SER A 391 -33.33 -9.17 -59.15
C SER A 391 -31.94 -8.52 -59.29
N ILE A 392 -31.90 -7.19 -59.41
CA ILE A 392 -30.70 -6.36 -59.52
C ILE A 392 -30.84 -5.23 -58.49
N VAL A 393 -29.82 -5.05 -57.65
CA VAL A 393 -29.82 -4.04 -56.58
C VAL A 393 -29.02 -2.83 -57.06
N HIS A 394 -29.67 -1.67 -57.21
CA HIS A 394 -29.02 -0.44 -57.67
C HIS A 394 -28.63 0.48 -56.49
N SER A 395 -29.48 0.50 -55.47
CA SER A 395 -29.36 1.33 -54.28
C SER A 395 -29.64 0.55 -53.01
N PHE A 396 -29.30 1.10 -51.85
CA PHE A 396 -29.60 0.43 -50.59
C PHE A 396 -31.12 0.32 -50.33
N GLU A 397 -31.93 1.20 -50.91
CA GLU A 397 -33.40 1.17 -50.89
C GLU A 397 -33.98 -0.13 -51.45
N ASP A 398 -33.31 -0.74 -52.42
CA ASP A 398 -33.76 -1.97 -53.08
C ASP A 398 -33.57 -3.22 -52.18
N ILE A 399 -32.77 -3.12 -51.11
CA ILE A 399 -32.53 -4.22 -50.17
C ILE A 399 -33.73 -4.42 -49.24
N GLY A 400 -34.23 -3.32 -48.68
CA GLY A 400 -35.29 -3.31 -47.66
C GLY A 400 -35.16 -2.19 -46.62
N PRO A 401 -35.85 -2.32 -45.48
CA PRO A 401 -35.95 -1.25 -44.48
C PRO A 401 -34.61 -1.01 -43.77
N LYS A 402 -34.42 0.23 -43.30
CA LYS A 402 -33.28 0.61 -42.47
C LYS A 402 -33.50 0.12 -41.04
N PHE A 403 -32.56 -0.69 -40.55
CA PHE A 403 -32.47 -1.07 -39.15
C PHE A 403 -31.18 -0.47 -38.57
N ILE A 404 -31.36 0.55 -37.74
CA ILE A 404 -30.28 1.30 -37.12
C ILE A 404 -30.34 1.03 -35.64
N PHE A 405 -29.22 0.58 -35.09
CA PHE A 405 -29.08 0.38 -33.65
C PHE A 405 -27.87 1.15 -33.13
N SER A 406 -28.04 1.77 -31.97
CA SER A 406 -27.00 2.49 -31.25
C SER A 406 -26.66 1.74 -29.98
N ILE A 407 -25.37 1.57 -29.75
CA ILE A 407 -24.82 1.03 -28.50
C ILE A 407 -24.20 2.20 -27.74
N LYS A 408 -24.71 2.46 -26.55
CA LYS A 408 -24.16 3.45 -25.62
C LYS A 408 -23.36 2.73 -24.56
N VAL A 409 -22.05 3.00 -24.52
CA VAL A 409 -21.13 2.54 -23.48
C VAL A 409 -20.93 3.66 -22.48
N THR A 410 -21.26 3.41 -21.21
CA THR A 410 -21.05 4.35 -20.11
C THR A 410 -20.01 3.78 -19.16
N THR A 411 -19.04 4.60 -18.76
CA THR A 411 -17.92 4.20 -17.90
C THR A 411 -18.04 4.83 -16.53
N GLY A 412 -17.60 4.13 -15.49
CA GLY A 412 -17.66 4.60 -14.12
C GLY A 412 -16.44 5.37 -13.64
N SER A 413 -16.04 5.11 -12.39
CA SER A 413 -14.95 5.84 -11.70
C SER A 413 -13.55 5.24 -11.88
N VAL A 414 -13.46 4.02 -12.41
CA VAL A 414 -12.18 3.33 -12.63
C VAL A 414 -11.65 3.69 -14.02
N PRO A 415 -10.40 4.18 -14.14
CA PRO A 415 -9.84 4.51 -15.45
C PRO A 415 -9.55 3.22 -16.23
N VAL A 416 -10.03 3.15 -17.47
CA VAL A 416 -9.83 2.03 -18.38
C VAL A 416 -9.13 2.53 -19.63
N SER A 417 -7.91 2.05 -19.88
CA SER A 417 -7.08 2.54 -20.99
C SER A 417 -7.62 2.12 -22.36
N MET A 418 -8.18 0.92 -22.48
CA MET A 418 -8.69 0.41 -23.75
C MET A 418 -9.76 -0.66 -23.56
N ALA A 419 -10.86 -0.50 -24.29
CA ALA A 419 -11.92 -1.50 -24.40
C ALA A 419 -12.24 -1.76 -25.88
N SER A 420 -12.74 -2.96 -26.18
CA SER A 420 -13.20 -3.33 -27.51
C SER A 420 -14.64 -3.80 -27.45
N VAL A 421 -15.49 -3.22 -28.28
CA VAL A 421 -16.86 -3.68 -28.51
C VAL A 421 -16.88 -4.49 -29.80
N THR A 422 -17.26 -5.76 -29.71
CA THR A 422 -17.44 -6.64 -30.87
C THR A 422 -18.93 -6.85 -31.10
N ILE A 423 -19.41 -6.44 -32.28
CA ILE A 423 -20.81 -6.56 -32.69
C ILE A 423 -20.90 -7.67 -33.72
N HIS A 424 -21.67 -8.70 -33.42
CA HIS A 424 -21.95 -9.82 -34.31
C HIS A 424 -23.26 -9.58 -35.05
N ILE A 425 -23.18 -9.51 -36.37
CA ILE A 425 -24.31 -9.20 -37.26
C ILE A 425 -24.63 -10.45 -38.10
N PRO A 426 -25.85 -11.03 -37.99
CA PRO A 426 -26.28 -12.14 -38.82
C PRO A 426 -26.40 -11.71 -40.28
N GLN A 427 -25.43 -12.14 -41.09
CA GLN A 427 -25.29 -11.71 -42.47
C GLN A 427 -25.97 -12.67 -43.44
N ASP A 428 -25.79 -13.98 -43.26
CA ASP A 428 -26.29 -14.99 -44.21
C ASP A 428 -26.85 -16.21 -43.48
N THR A 429 -27.93 -16.80 -43.97
CA THR A 429 -28.46 -18.07 -43.46
C THR A 429 -27.54 -19.23 -43.85
N LYS A 430 -27.76 -20.42 -43.25
CA LYS A 430 -27.07 -21.65 -43.69
C LYS A 430 -27.36 -21.98 -45.17
N GLY A 431 -28.52 -21.58 -45.70
CA GLY A 431 -28.85 -21.69 -47.11
C GLY A 431 -28.19 -20.66 -48.02
N GLN A 432 -27.37 -19.74 -47.48
CA GLN A 432 -26.74 -18.61 -48.18
C GLN A 432 -27.72 -17.54 -48.66
N ASN A 433 -28.84 -17.35 -47.95
CA ASN A 433 -29.68 -16.17 -48.16
C ASN A 433 -29.21 -15.03 -47.27
N PRO A 434 -29.08 -13.80 -47.78
CA PRO A 434 -28.60 -12.70 -46.98
C PRO A 434 -29.70 -12.19 -46.01
N LEU A 435 -29.32 -11.73 -44.81
CA LEU A 435 -30.23 -11.37 -43.72
C LEU A 435 -30.11 -9.88 -43.38
N MET A 436 -29.00 -9.48 -42.76
CA MET A 436 -28.71 -8.10 -42.38
C MET A 436 -27.48 -7.60 -43.13
N TYR A 437 -27.63 -6.48 -43.82
CA TYR A 437 -26.59 -5.85 -44.63
C TYR A 437 -26.01 -4.64 -43.92
N LEU A 438 -24.71 -4.64 -43.66
CA LEU A 438 -24.01 -3.52 -43.05
C LEU A 438 -23.79 -2.38 -44.07
N THR A 439 -24.38 -1.22 -43.80
CA THR A 439 -24.30 -0.03 -44.68
C THR A 439 -23.40 1.08 -44.14
N GLY A 440 -23.20 1.14 -42.82
CA GLY A 440 -22.31 2.12 -42.22
C GLY A 440 -22.14 1.93 -40.71
N VAL A 441 -21.02 2.40 -40.20
CA VAL A 441 -20.73 2.50 -38.77
C VAL A 441 -20.32 3.94 -38.49
N HIS A 442 -21.04 4.60 -37.61
CA HIS A 442 -20.80 5.99 -37.22
C HIS A 442 -20.56 6.06 -35.71
N THR A 443 -19.60 6.87 -35.31
CA THR A 443 -19.21 7.04 -33.91
C THR A 443 -19.25 8.52 -33.57
N ASP A 444 -19.49 8.86 -32.30
CA ASP A 444 -19.49 10.25 -31.86
C ASP A 444 -18.07 10.84 -31.88
N GLN A 445 -17.96 12.16 -32.11
CA GLN A 445 -16.69 12.89 -32.22
C GLN A 445 -15.99 13.13 -30.88
N ALA A 446 -16.60 12.78 -29.75
CA ALA A 446 -16.11 13.10 -28.41
C ALA A 446 -15.03 12.13 -27.88
N GLY A 447 -14.58 11.14 -28.67
CA GLY A 447 -13.54 10.20 -28.25
C GLY A 447 -12.78 9.52 -29.39
N ASP A 448 -11.61 8.96 -29.07
CA ASP A 448 -10.78 8.16 -29.98
C ASP A 448 -11.37 6.75 -30.15
N ILE A 449 -12.46 6.67 -30.92
CA ILE A 449 -13.09 5.41 -31.32
C ILE A 449 -12.62 5.04 -32.73
N SER A 450 -12.10 3.83 -32.89
CA SER A 450 -11.73 3.27 -34.20
C SER A 450 -12.48 1.97 -34.44
N CYS A 451 -13.21 1.87 -35.54
CA CYS A 451 -13.96 0.67 -35.89
C CYS A 451 -13.39 0.01 -37.14
N ASN A 452 -13.22 -1.31 -37.09
CA ASN A 452 -12.93 -2.16 -38.24
C ASN A 452 -14.17 -2.98 -38.60
N ALA A 453 -14.62 -2.83 -39.84
CA ALA A 453 -15.77 -3.53 -40.38
C ALA A 453 -15.71 -3.59 -41.91
N GLU A 454 -16.23 -4.67 -42.48
CA GLU A 454 -16.44 -4.78 -43.92
C GLU A 454 -17.76 -4.10 -44.30
N ILE A 455 -17.71 -2.78 -44.54
CA ILE A 455 -18.88 -1.98 -44.89
C ILE A 455 -19.17 -2.09 -46.38
N ASN A 456 -20.44 -2.31 -46.73
CA ASN A 456 -20.90 -2.41 -48.12
C ASN A 456 -20.06 -3.39 -48.97
N PRO A 457 -19.93 -4.68 -48.59
CA PRO A 457 -19.09 -5.65 -49.28
C PRO A 457 -19.45 -5.80 -50.77
N LEU A 458 -20.74 -5.64 -51.12
CA LEU A 458 -21.24 -5.70 -52.49
C LEU A 458 -21.04 -4.41 -53.31
N LYS A 459 -20.41 -3.38 -52.72
CA LYS A 459 -20.12 -2.08 -53.34
C LYS A 459 -21.35 -1.46 -54.04
N ILE A 460 -22.53 -1.64 -53.45
CA ILE A 460 -23.81 -1.14 -53.97
C ILE A 460 -23.73 0.39 -54.10
N GLY A 461 -24.22 0.91 -55.22
CA GLY A 461 -24.05 2.31 -55.64
C GLY A 461 -22.90 2.52 -56.63
N HIS A 462 -21.89 1.64 -56.63
CA HIS A 462 -20.84 1.58 -57.67
C HIS A 462 -21.02 0.40 -58.61
N THR A 463 -21.47 -0.74 -58.08
CA THR A 463 -21.84 -1.93 -58.83
C THR A 463 -23.32 -2.25 -58.61
N SER A 464 -23.95 -2.89 -59.60
CA SER A 464 -25.34 -3.38 -59.50
C SER A 464 -25.35 -4.91 -59.45
N PRO A 465 -25.12 -5.52 -58.27
CA PRO A 465 -25.07 -6.96 -58.14
C PRO A 465 -26.43 -7.60 -58.44
N SER A 466 -26.40 -8.78 -59.07
CA SER A 466 -27.59 -9.62 -59.20
C SER A 466 -27.74 -10.49 -57.95
N VAL A 467 -28.95 -10.57 -57.41
CA VAL A 467 -29.28 -11.30 -56.19
C VAL A 467 -30.38 -12.32 -56.44
N SER A 468 -30.28 -13.48 -55.79
CA SER A 468 -31.28 -14.55 -55.87
C SER A 468 -31.54 -15.11 -54.48
N PHE A 469 -32.80 -15.34 -54.15
CA PHE A 469 -33.23 -15.81 -52.82
C PHE A 469 -33.78 -17.24 -52.93
N LYS A 470 -33.22 -18.16 -52.15
CA LYS A 470 -33.70 -19.54 -52.04
C LYS A 470 -34.91 -19.60 -51.10
N ASN A 471 -35.86 -20.48 -51.38
CA ASN A 471 -36.99 -20.70 -50.47
C ASN A 471 -36.52 -21.50 -49.25
N GLU A 472 -36.54 -20.87 -48.07
CA GLU A 472 -36.21 -21.50 -46.78
C GLU A 472 -37.44 -21.56 -45.86
N ASN A 473 -37.46 -22.52 -44.94
CA ASN A 473 -38.53 -22.67 -43.96
C ASN A 473 -38.04 -22.26 -42.56
N PHE A 474 -38.55 -21.13 -42.07
CA PHE A 474 -38.23 -20.62 -40.73
C PHE A 474 -39.35 -20.86 -39.71
N ARG A 475 -40.39 -21.66 -40.00
CA ARG A 475 -41.51 -21.93 -39.07
C ARG A 475 -41.09 -22.49 -37.72
N ASN A 476 -40.01 -23.28 -37.68
CA ASN A 476 -39.45 -23.86 -36.45
C ASN A 476 -38.30 -23.03 -35.86
N ILE A 477 -37.91 -21.93 -36.50
CA ILE A 477 -36.82 -21.06 -36.07
C ILE A 477 -37.42 -19.87 -35.33
N LYS A 478 -37.21 -19.83 -34.02
CA LYS A 478 -37.67 -18.70 -33.19
C LYS A 478 -36.79 -17.46 -33.38
N GLU A 479 -35.49 -17.67 -33.55
CA GLU A 479 -34.50 -16.61 -33.59
C GLU A 479 -33.38 -16.90 -34.61
N LEU A 480 -33.08 -15.91 -35.45
CA LEU A 480 -31.95 -15.85 -36.35
C LEU A 480 -30.87 -14.97 -35.73
N ASN A 481 -29.91 -15.61 -35.08
CA ASN A 481 -28.72 -15.00 -34.50
C ASN A 481 -27.45 -15.71 -35.01
N CYS A 482 -26.27 -15.33 -34.51
CA CYS A 482 -24.99 -15.90 -34.95
C CYS A 482 -24.76 -17.37 -34.59
N ARG A 483 -25.68 -18.02 -33.87
CA ARG A 483 -25.68 -19.48 -33.69
C ARG A 483 -26.41 -20.19 -34.84
N ALA A 484 -27.43 -19.54 -35.40
CA ALA A 484 -28.28 -20.07 -36.46
C ALA A 484 -27.83 -19.62 -37.87
N ALA A 485 -27.12 -18.50 -37.98
CA ALA A 485 -26.68 -17.85 -39.22
C ALA A 485 -25.16 -17.59 -39.21
N SER A 486 -24.60 -17.37 -40.40
CA SER A 486 -23.24 -16.85 -40.59
C SER A 486 -23.21 -15.37 -40.28
N CYS A 487 -22.23 -14.92 -39.49
CA CYS A 487 -22.13 -13.54 -39.05
C CYS A 487 -20.86 -12.84 -39.53
N SER A 488 -21.01 -11.53 -39.75
CA SER A 488 -19.88 -10.61 -39.84
C SER A 488 -19.71 -9.86 -38.53
N ASN A 489 -18.46 -9.50 -38.23
CA ASN A 489 -18.10 -8.82 -37.00
C ASN A 489 -17.73 -7.36 -37.29
N VAL A 490 -18.25 -6.46 -36.47
CA VAL A 490 -17.78 -5.07 -36.37
C VAL A 490 -17.04 -4.94 -35.06
N THR A 491 -15.74 -4.66 -35.10
CA THR A 491 -14.94 -4.46 -33.89
C THR A 491 -14.59 -2.99 -33.75
N CYS A 492 -15.01 -2.37 -32.66
CA CYS A 492 -14.70 -0.98 -32.33
C CYS A 492 -13.81 -0.92 -31.10
N TRP A 493 -12.65 -0.27 -31.21
CA TRP A 493 -11.75 0.00 -30.11
C TRP A 493 -11.99 1.40 -29.57
N LEU A 494 -12.25 1.48 -28.27
CA LEU A 494 -12.36 2.71 -27.50
C LEU A 494 -11.04 2.89 -26.76
N LYS A 495 -10.32 3.98 -27.05
CA LYS A 495 -9.06 4.33 -26.39
C LYS A 495 -9.30 5.40 -25.31
N ASP A 496 -8.49 5.31 -24.26
CA ASP A 496 -8.41 6.27 -23.15
C ASP A 496 -9.81 6.69 -22.65
N LEU A 497 -10.55 5.69 -22.16
CA LEU A 497 -11.91 5.90 -21.71
C LEU A 497 -11.91 6.86 -20.51
N GLN A 498 -12.59 7.99 -20.68
CA GLN A 498 -12.71 9.05 -19.69
C GLN A 498 -13.59 8.57 -18.54
N VAL A 499 -13.22 8.90 -17.31
CA VAL A 499 -14.04 8.63 -16.12
C VAL A 499 -15.40 9.30 -16.28
N LYS A 500 -16.49 8.55 -16.06
CA LYS A 500 -17.87 9.03 -16.28
C LYS A 500 -18.14 9.50 -17.72
N GLY A 501 -17.43 8.95 -18.70
CA GLY A 501 -17.64 9.17 -20.11
C GLY A 501 -18.82 8.39 -20.70
N GLU A 502 -19.30 8.87 -21.84
CA GLU A 502 -20.33 8.23 -22.65
C GLU A 502 -19.85 8.10 -24.11
N TYR A 503 -19.97 6.90 -24.67
CA TYR A 503 -19.52 6.59 -26.03
C TYR A 503 -20.65 5.95 -26.82
N PHE A 504 -20.89 6.43 -28.04
CA PHE A 504 -21.99 5.95 -28.88
C PHE A 504 -21.46 5.32 -30.16
N LEU A 505 -21.90 4.09 -30.42
CA LEU A 505 -21.63 3.34 -31.65
C LEU A 505 -22.94 3.18 -32.42
N ASN A 506 -23.10 3.91 -33.51
CA ASN A 506 -24.29 3.91 -34.35
C ASN A 506 -24.05 3.01 -35.58
N VAL A 507 -24.68 1.84 -35.59
CA VAL A 507 -24.56 0.89 -36.70
C VAL A 507 -25.80 0.98 -37.58
N SER A 508 -25.57 1.27 -38.86
CA SER A 508 -26.61 1.36 -39.87
C SER A 508 -26.64 0.09 -40.70
N THR A 509 -27.75 -0.64 -40.64
CA THR A 509 -27.96 -1.86 -41.42
C THR A 509 -29.23 -1.80 -42.24
N ARG A 510 -29.37 -2.71 -43.20
CA ARG A 510 -30.62 -2.97 -43.90
C ARG A 510 -31.00 -4.43 -43.84
N ILE A 511 -32.28 -4.68 -43.72
CA ILE A 511 -32.82 -6.04 -43.68
C ILE A 511 -33.14 -6.45 -45.12
N TRP A 512 -32.63 -7.60 -45.55
CA TRP A 512 -32.89 -8.14 -46.88
C TRP A 512 -34.32 -8.64 -47.00
N ASN A 513 -35.21 -7.78 -47.49
CA ASN A 513 -36.62 -8.09 -47.67
C ASN A 513 -36.81 -9.34 -48.56
N GLY A 514 -35.98 -9.50 -49.60
CA GLY A 514 -36.07 -10.64 -50.53
C GLY A 514 -35.97 -12.02 -49.85
N THR A 515 -35.09 -12.17 -48.86
CA THR A 515 -34.95 -13.42 -48.10
C THR A 515 -36.22 -13.75 -47.32
N PHE A 516 -36.79 -12.76 -46.65
CA PHE A 516 -37.99 -12.94 -45.84
C PHE A 516 -39.25 -13.08 -46.69
N ALA A 517 -39.32 -12.42 -47.85
CA ALA A 517 -40.41 -12.60 -48.81
C ALA A 517 -40.42 -14.03 -49.40
N ALA A 518 -39.24 -14.55 -49.77
CA ALA A 518 -39.08 -15.88 -50.36
C ALA A 518 -39.22 -17.04 -49.34
N SER A 519 -39.05 -16.76 -48.04
CA SER A 519 -39.09 -17.76 -46.98
C SER A 519 -40.49 -17.95 -46.39
N THR A 520 -40.71 -19.10 -45.75
CA THR A 520 -41.98 -19.48 -45.12
C THR A 520 -41.88 -19.37 -43.59
N PHE A 521 -42.60 -18.41 -43.00
CA PHE A 521 -42.70 -18.18 -41.56
C PHE A 521 -43.83 -17.20 -41.23
N GLN A 522 -44.25 -17.12 -39.96
CA GLN A 522 -45.20 -16.11 -39.48
C GLN A 522 -44.51 -14.99 -38.73
N THR A 523 -43.67 -15.35 -37.77
CA THR A 523 -42.83 -14.44 -37.00
C THR A 523 -41.46 -15.08 -36.80
N VAL A 524 -40.41 -14.27 -36.93
CA VAL A 524 -39.03 -14.68 -36.60
C VAL A 524 -38.29 -13.49 -36.03
N GLN A 525 -37.51 -13.70 -34.98
CA GLN A 525 -36.68 -12.64 -34.40
C GLN A 525 -35.31 -12.66 -35.08
N LEU A 526 -34.88 -11.56 -35.68
CA LEU A 526 -33.52 -11.37 -36.18
C LEU A 526 -32.74 -10.58 -35.12
N THR A 527 -31.64 -11.14 -34.61
CA THR A 527 -30.94 -10.57 -33.44
C THR A 527 -29.46 -10.40 -33.74
N ALA A 528 -29.00 -9.15 -33.74
CA ALA A 528 -27.58 -8.85 -33.60
C ALA A 528 -27.20 -8.83 -32.10
N SER A 529 -25.95 -9.16 -31.78
CA SER A 529 -25.44 -9.13 -30.41
C SER A 529 -24.15 -8.35 -30.34
N ALA A 530 -23.90 -7.66 -29.24
CA ALA A 530 -22.64 -7.00 -28.98
C ALA A 530 -22.07 -7.45 -27.63
N GLU A 531 -20.76 -7.63 -27.60
CA GLU A 531 -19.98 -7.92 -26.40
C GLU A 531 -18.90 -6.86 -26.21
N ILE A 532 -18.56 -6.56 -24.96
CA ILE A 532 -17.45 -5.68 -24.61
C ILE A 532 -16.42 -6.41 -23.79
N ASP A 533 -15.17 -6.20 -24.15
CA ASP A 533 -14.02 -6.69 -23.42
C ASP A 533 -13.05 -5.56 -23.14
N THR A 534 -12.31 -5.69 -22.05
CA THR A 534 -11.15 -4.85 -21.79
C THR A 534 -9.90 -5.51 -22.35
N TYR A 535 -8.90 -4.71 -22.76
CA TYR A 535 -7.63 -5.27 -23.24
C TYR A 535 -6.83 -5.98 -22.13
N ASN A 536 -7.10 -5.65 -20.85
CA ASN A 536 -6.44 -6.21 -19.68
C ASN A 536 -7.43 -7.02 -18.80
N PRO A 537 -7.88 -8.21 -19.23
CA PRO A 537 -8.86 -9.03 -18.50
C PRO A 537 -8.32 -9.61 -17.19
N GLN A 538 -7.01 -9.51 -16.95
CA GLN A 538 -6.38 -9.87 -15.68
C GLN A 538 -6.54 -8.79 -14.62
N ILE A 539 -6.81 -7.54 -15.02
CA ILE A 539 -6.98 -6.39 -14.12
C ILE A 539 -8.47 -6.08 -13.98
N TYR A 540 -9.23 -6.08 -15.08
CA TYR A 540 -10.62 -5.65 -15.07
C TYR A 540 -11.62 -6.80 -15.13
N VAL A 541 -12.79 -6.59 -14.53
CA VAL A 541 -14.00 -7.41 -14.70
C VAL A 541 -15.14 -6.49 -15.10
N ILE A 542 -16.00 -6.96 -15.99
CA ILE A 542 -17.26 -6.31 -16.37
C ILE A 542 -18.37 -7.29 -15.98
N GLU A 543 -19.29 -6.88 -15.10
CA GLU A 543 -20.37 -7.76 -14.64
C GLU A 543 -21.34 -8.14 -15.78
N GLU A 544 -21.80 -7.15 -16.55
CA GLU A 544 -22.70 -7.33 -17.69
C GLU A 544 -22.01 -6.88 -18.98
N ASN A 545 -21.41 -7.82 -19.70
CA ASN A 545 -20.60 -7.51 -20.87
C ASN A 545 -21.30 -7.73 -22.21
N THR A 546 -22.56 -8.18 -22.24
CA THR A 546 -23.29 -8.47 -23.49
C THR A 546 -24.61 -7.73 -23.60
N VAL A 547 -24.96 -7.29 -24.81
CA VAL A 547 -26.27 -6.73 -25.13
C VAL A 547 -26.77 -7.29 -26.46
N THR A 548 -28.10 -7.45 -26.60
CA THR A 548 -28.73 -7.93 -27.84
C THR A 548 -29.62 -6.86 -28.46
N MET A 549 -29.65 -6.79 -29.79
CA MET A 549 -30.44 -5.87 -30.60
C MET A 549 -31.45 -6.68 -31.45
N PRO A 550 -32.59 -7.09 -30.86
CA PRO A 550 -33.58 -7.88 -31.57
C PRO A 550 -34.50 -7.01 -32.43
N ILE A 551 -34.89 -7.54 -33.58
CA ILE A 551 -35.99 -7.04 -34.40
C ILE A 551 -36.93 -8.18 -34.80
N MET A 552 -38.23 -7.96 -34.60
CA MET A 552 -39.26 -8.94 -34.94
C MET A 552 -39.68 -8.78 -36.40
N ILE A 553 -39.52 -9.82 -37.20
CA ILE A 553 -39.95 -9.84 -38.59
C ILE A 553 -41.23 -10.65 -38.70
N MET A 554 -42.27 -10.07 -39.28
CA MET A 554 -43.59 -10.68 -39.39
C MET A 554 -44.07 -10.74 -40.84
N LYS A 555 -44.75 -11.84 -41.18
CA LYS A 555 -45.38 -12.08 -42.48
C LYS A 555 -46.85 -12.48 -42.25
N PRO A 556 -47.76 -11.50 -42.07
CA PRO A 556 -49.10 -11.75 -41.52
C PRO A 556 -50.01 -12.58 -42.43
N HIS A 557 -49.77 -12.59 -43.74
CA HIS A 557 -50.57 -13.35 -44.71
C HIS A 557 -50.12 -14.81 -44.88
N GLU A 558 -49.08 -15.26 -44.17
CA GLU A 558 -48.62 -16.64 -44.20
C GLU A 558 -49.50 -17.52 -43.30
N LYS A 559 -50.07 -18.59 -43.87
CA LYS A 559 -50.98 -19.50 -43.15
C LYS A 559 -50.27 -20.15 -41.96
N ALA A 560 -50.85 -20.03 -40.77
CA ALA A 560 -50.42 -20.77 -39.58
C ALA A 560 -50.52 -22.27 -39.86
N GLU A 561 -49.47 -23.03 -39.53
CA GLU A 561 -49.60 -24.48 -39.54
C GLU A 561 -50.35 -24.87 -38.27
N VAL A 562 -51.62 -25.20 -38.41
CA VAL A 562 -52.39 -25.79 -37.30
C VAL A 562 -51.86 -27.22 -37.14
N PRO A 563 -51.28 -27.61 -36.00
CA PRO A 563 -50.74 -28.95 -35.83
C PRO A 563 -51.84 -29.97 -36.12
N THR A 564 -51.60 -30.90 -37.03
CA THR A 564 -52.59 -31.91 -37.43
C THR A 564 -53.04 -32.73 -36.22
N GLY A 565 -52.18 -32.89 -35.20
CA GLY A 565 -52.52 -33.51 -33.92
C GLY A 565 -53.57 -32.74 -33.10
N VAL A 566 -53.63 -31.40 -33.19
CA VAL A 566 -54.68 -30.60 -32.55
C VAL A 566 -56.01 -30.80 -33.28
N ILE A 567 -56.00 -30.83 -34.62
CA ILE A 567 -57.20 -31.11 -35.42
C ILE A 567 -57.73 -32.52 -35.11
N VAL A 568 -56.85 -33.53 -35.16
CA VAL A 568 -57.20 -34.92 -34.85
C VAL A 568 -57.68 -35.06 -33.40
N GLY A 569 -57.01 -34.40 -32.45
CA GLY A 569 -57.41 -34.38 -31.04
C GLY A 569 -58.77 -33.72 -30.82
N SER A 570 -59.04 -32.58 -31.46
CA SER A 570 -60.33 -31.90 -31.42
C SER A 570 -61.45 -32.74 -32.06
N VAL A 571 -61.17 -33.44 -33.16
CA VAL A 571 -62.13 -34.36 -33.80
C VAL A 571 -62.44 -35.55 -32.89
N ILE A 572 -61.42 -36.18 -32.29
CA ILE A 572 -61.61 -37.30 -31.35
C ILE A 572 -62.38 -36.84 -30.11
N ALA A 573 -62.03 -35.68 -29.53
CA ALA A 573 -62.76 -35.10 -28.41
C ALA A 573 -64.21 -34.78 -28.76
N GLY A 574 -64.45 -34.24 -29.96
CA GLY A 574 -65.79 -33.98 -30.50
C GLY A 574 -66.62 -35.26 -30.66
N ILE A 575 -66.03 -36.33 -31.19
CA ILE A 575 -66.69 -37.64 -31.32
C ILE A 575 -66.99 -38.26 -29.95
N LEU A 576 -66.07 -38.19 -29.00
CA LEU A 576 -66.28 -38.69 -27.64
C LEU A 576 -67.40 -37.91 -26.94
N LEU A 577 -67.45 -36.60 -27.11
CA LEU A 577 -68.52 -35.76 -26.57
C LEU A 577 -69.87 -36.08 -27.23
N LEU A 578 -69.89 -36.31 -28.55
CA LEU A 578 -71.08 -36.76 -29.27
C LEU A 578 -71.57 -38.12 -28.76
N LEU A 579 -70.68 -39.09 -28.58
CA LEU A 579 -71.02 -40.42 -28.05
C LEU A 579 -71.56 -40.34 -26.62
N ALA A 580 -70.97 -39.48 -25.78
CA ALA A 580 -71.47 -39.24 -24.43
C ALA A 580 -72.88 -38.60 -24.46
N LEU A 581 -73.12 -37.62 -25.34
CA LEU A 581 -74.45 -37.03 -25.55
C LEU A 581 -75.46 -38.06 -26.05
N VAL A 582 -75.09 -38.92 -27.01
CA VAL A 582 -75.96 -40.01 -27.49
C VAL A 582 -76.28 -40.98 -26.35
N ALA A 583 -75.31 -41.35 -25.52
CA ALA A 583 -75.53 -42.21 -24.36
C ALA A 583 -76.47 -41.56 -23.32
N VAL A 584 -76.31 -40.26 -23.05
CA VAL A 584 -77.20 -39.49 -22.18
C VAL A 584 -78.61 -39.42 -22.76
N LEU A 585 -78.76 -39.09 -24.04
CA LEU A 585 -80.05 -39.02 -24.74
C LEU A 585 -80.73 -40.39 -24.83
N TRP A 586 -79.97 -41.48 -24.97
CA TRP A 586 -80.49 -42.84 -24.93
C TRP A 586 -81.00 -43.21 -23.52
N LYS A 587 -80.24 -42.86 -22.48
CA LYS A 587 -80.64 -43.09 -21.08
C LYS A 587 -81.84 -42.23 -20.66
N LEU A 588 -81.98 -41.03 -21.22
CA LEU A 588 -83.15 -40.16 -21.08
C LEU A 588 -84.34 -40.56 -21.97
N GLY A 589 -84.23 -41.65 -22.74
CA GLY A 589 -85.35 -42.27 -23.46
C GLY A 589 -85.68 -41.66 -24.83
N PHE A 590 -84.84 -40.77 -25.36
CA PHE A 590 -85.12 -40.03 -26.60
C PHE A 590 -85.17 -40.92 -27.87
N PHE A 591 -84.44 -42.05 -27.87
CA PHE A 591 -84.36 -42.97 -29.02
C PHE A 591 -85.31 -44.19 -28.97
N LYS A 592 -86.24 -44.26 -27.99
CA LYS A 592 -87.30 -45.28 -28.01
C LYS A 592 -88.38 -44.90 -29.03
N ARG A 593 -88.25 -45.37 -30.27
CA ARG A 593 -89.27 -45.20 -31.31
C ARG A 593 -90.30 -46.34 -31.23
N LYS A 594 -91.59 -45.98 -31.21
CA LYS A 594 -92.72 -46.88 -31.48
C LYS A 594 -92.58 -47.47 -32.90
N TYR A 595 -92.02 -48.67 -33.03
CA TYR A 595 -92.06 -49.48 -34.25
C TYR A 595 -92.71 -50.85 -34.01
N GLU A 596 -93.57 -50.94 -32.99
CA GLU A 596 -94.22 -52.19 -32.58
C GLU A 596 -95.76 -52.09 -32.65
N LYS A 597 -96.29 -51.53 -33.75
CA LYS A 597 -97.75 -51.50 -34.00
C LYS A 597 -98.24 -51.46 -35.46
N MET A 598 -97.42 -51.83 -36.45
CA MET A 598 -97.87 -51.97 -37.85
C MET A 598 -97.24 -53.20 -38.53
N SER A 599 -97.40 -54.39 -37.95
CA SER A 599 -97.23 -55.67 -38.64
C SER A 599 -98.47 -56.56 -38.41
N LYS A 600 -99.64 -56.03 -38.80
CA LYS A 600 -100.88 -56.80 -39.00
C LYS A 600 -101.81 -55.97 -39.87
N ASN A 601 -101.75 -56.24 -41.17
CA ASN A 601 -102.89 -56.38 -42.07
C ASN A 601 -102.33 -56.56 -43.49
N ALA A 602 -102.50 -57.77 -43.98
CA ALA A 602 -102.36 -58.11 -45.39
C ALA A 602 -103.66 -57.74 -46.12
N ASP A 603 -103.53 -57.56 -47.43
CA ASP A 603 -104.58 -57.53 -48.46
C ASP A 603 -105.45 -56.25 -48.41
N GLU A 604 -105.66 -55.46 -49.48
CA GLU A 604 -106.06 -55.76 -50.85
C GLU A 604 -105.91 -54.47 -51.72
N ILE A 605 -105.65 -54.64 -53.03
CA ILE A 605 -106.35 -54.00 -54.19
C ILE A 605 -106.33 -52.44 -54.27
N ASP A 606 -106.18 -51.74 -55.38
CA ASP A 606 -105.86 -51.93 -56.80
C ASP A 606 -105.95 -50.50 -57.39
N GLU A 607 -105.44 -50.34 -58.61
CA GLU A 607 -105.99 -49.44 -59.61
C GLU A 607 -105.76 -47.90 -59.52
N THR A 608 -104.84 -47.48 -60.40
CA THR A 608 -105.08 -46.59 -61.56
C THR A 608 -104.87 -45.06 -61.49
N THR A 609 -103.93 -44.66 -62.37
CA THR A 609 -103.89 -43.52 -63.32
C THR A 609 -104.00 -42.09 -62.80
N GLU A 610 -103.00 -41.24 -63.11
CA GLU A 610 -103.02 -40.20 -64.17
C GLU A 610 -104.05 -39.09 -63.90
N LEU A 611 -103.79 -37.79 -64.06
CA LEU A 611 -103.12 -37.08 -65.14
C LEU A 611 -102.97 -35.61 -64.69
N ASN A 612 -101.89 -34.97 -65.16
CA ASN A 612 -101.67 -33.54 -65.40
C ASN A 612 -102.69 -32.51 -64.86
N SER A 613 -102.17 -31.50 -64.13
CA SER A 613 -102.02 -30.16 -64.70
C SER A 613 -101.08 -29.28 -63.86
#